data_AF-A0A433PJH0-F1
#
_entry.id   AF-A0A433PJH0-F1
#
_cell.length_a   1.000
_cell.length_b   1.000
_cell.length_c   1.000
_cell.angle_alpha   90.00
_cell.angle_beta   90.00
_cell.angle_gamma   90.00
#
_symmetry.space_group_name_H-M   'P 1'
#
loop_
_entity.id
_entity.type
_entity.pdbx_description
1 polymer ?
#
loop_
_entity_poly.entity_id
_entity_poly.type
_entity_poly.pdbx_seq_one_letter_code
_entity_poly.pdbx_strand_id
1 'polypeptide(L)'
;MAWATIEGFFSTKTAISVTCPIPETMEDEAKTRKERLEALRKRKFRNYETSSDTLRPHTDQDSTVETEVHNITAQVLEEAEKKQQEEVDLFNLAPKKPNWDLKRDVEKKLARLDRRTQTAVAELIRIRLKGESDKTANLAGVVANAVQVQKSGAQEMDDDEE
;
A
#
# COMPACT_ATOMS: atom_id res chain seq x y z
N MET A 1 81.29 62.32 9.08
CA MET A 1 80.11 62.74 9.88
C MET A 1 78.90 62.43 9.02
N ALA A 2 78.02 61.47 9.25
CA ALA A 2 77.70 60.64 10.41
C ALA A 2 77.33 59.22 9.91
N TRP A 3 77.73 58.18 10.65
CA TRP A 3 77.22 56.83 10.48
C TRP A 3 76.24 56.59 11.64
N ALA A 4 74.96 56.35 11.31
CA ALA A 4 73.97 55.94 12.30
C ALA A 4 74.05 54.42 12.46
N THR A 5 74.28 54.01 13.70
CA THR A 5 74.36 52.64 14.20
C THR A 5 73.13 51.80 13.84
N ILE A 6 73.35 50.65 13.21
CA ILE A 6 72.43 49.51 13.25
C ILE A 6 73.28 48.32 13.64
N GLU A 7 73.04 47.76 14.82
CA GLU A 7 73.25 46.34 15.09
C GLU A 7 72.52 45.99 16.38
N GLY A 8 71.55 45.09 16.24
CA GLY A 8 70.66 44.69 17.32
C GLY A 8 71.35 43.81 18.34
N PHE A 9 70.79 43.74 19.54
CA PHE A 9 71.10 42.62 20.43
C PHE A 9 70.00 42.45 21.48
N PHE A 10 69.29 41.33 21.35
CA PHE A 10 68.81 40.51 22.46
C PHE A 10 67.98 41.21 23.55
N SER A 11 66.66 41.25 23.33
CA SER A 11 65.68 41.33 24.40
C SER A 11 65.96 40.22 25.41
N THR A 12 66.04 40.63 26.67
CA THR A 12 66.40 39.83 27.83
C THR A 12 65.61 38.52 27.86
N LYS A 13 66.31 37.39 27.69
CA LYS A 13 65.79 36.07 28.03
C LYS A 13 65.31 36.12 29.48
N THR A 14 64.00 36.13 29.69
CA THR A 14 63.43 35.71 30.97
C THR A 14 63.85 34.27 31.16
N ALA A 15 64.76 34.05 32.11
CA ALA A 15 65.28 32.75 32.44
C ALA A 15 64.11 31.86 32.88
N ILE A 16 63.75 30.89 32.04
CA ILE A 16 62.99 29.72 32.51
C ILE A 16 64.03 28.88 33.22
N SER A 17 64.13 29.03 34.54
CA SER A 17 64.92 28.12 35.37
C SER A 17 64.30 26.74 35.26
N VAL A 18 64.87 25.90 34.39
CA VAL A 18 64.56 24.47 34.34
C VAL A 18 65.27 23.79 35.50
N THR A 19 64.80 24.08 36.72
CA THR A 19 65.07 23.22 37.87
C THR A 19 63.81 22.40 38.05
N CYS A 20 63.70 21.30 37.30
CA CYS A 20 62.71 20.27 37.60
C CYS A 20 63.13 19.69 38.95
N PRO A 21 62.29 19.76 40.01
CA PRO A 21 62.61 19.10 41.28
C PRO A 21 62.84 17.61 40.98
N ILE A 22 63.96 17.07 41.44
CA ILE A 22 64.22 15.63 41.39
C ILE A 22 63.19 14.99 42.32
N PRO A 23 62.37 14.04 41.85
CA PRO A 23 61.37 13.41 42.71
C PRO A 23 62.06 12.53 43.75
N GLU A 24 61.87 12.83 45.03
CA GLU A 24 62.46 12.07 46.13
C GLU A 24 61.57 10.90 46.59
N THR A 25 60.28 10.90 46.22
CA THR A 25 59.32 9.85 46.59
C THR A 25 58.35 9.52 45.45
N MET A 26 57.92 8.26 45.39
CA MET A 26 56.94 7.75 44.41
C MET A 26 55.61 8.53 44.43
N GLU A 27 55.28 9.14 45.56
CA GLU A 27 54.02 9.87 45.75
C GLU A 27 54.04 11.24 45.06
N ASP A 28 55.20 11.89 44.99
CA ASP A 28 55.34 13.20 44.35
C ASP A 28 55.43 13.08 42.82
N GLU A 29 55.97 11.97 42.32
CA GLU A 29 55.87 11.60 40.90
C GLU A 29 54.41 11.39 40.47
N ALA A 30 53.61 10.77 41.34
CA ALA A 30 52.20 10.54 41.08
C ALA A 30 51.40 11.86 41.05
N LYS A 31 51.72 12.81 41.94
CA LYS A 31 51.08 14.15 41.98
C LYS A 31 51.42 14.97 40.73
N THR A 32 52.70 15.08 40.39
CA THR A 32 53.14 15.83 39.19
C THR A 32 52.58 15.24 37.89
N ARG A 33 52.45 13.91 37.79
CA ARG A 33 51.82 13.24 36.65
C ARG A 33 50.31 13.50 36.58
N LYS A 34 49.62 13.50 37.72
CA LYS A 34 48.18 13.84 37.80
C LYS A 34 47.93 15.29 37.39
N GLU A 35 48.73 16.23 37.91
CA GLU A 35 48.65 17.65 37.56
C GLU A 35 48.88 17.89 36.07
N ARG A 36 49.86 17.19 35.47
CA ARG A 36 50.11 17.26 34.03
C ARG A 36 48.95 16.71 33.21
N LEU A 37 48.33 15.61 33.66
CA LEU A 37 47.15 15.03 33.00
C LEU A 37 45.92 15.94 33.14
N GLU A 38 45.72 16.56 34.31
CA GLU A 38 44.64 17.53 34.52
C GLU A 38 44.84 18.79 33.68
N ALA A 39 46.07 19.29 33.55
CA ALA A 39 46.41 20.41 32.68
C ALA A 39 46.12 20.08 31.20
N LEU A 40 46.42 18.87 30.75
CA LEU A 40 46.07 18.40 29.41
C LEU A 40 44.55 18.26 29.23
N ARG A 41 43.83 17.79 30.24
CA ARG A 41 42.35 17.67 30.22
C ARG A 41 41.67 19.04 30.21
N LYS A 42 42.25 20.03 30.89
CA LYS A 42 41.74 21.40 30.97
C LYS A 42 42.11 22.25 29.74
N ARG A 43 43.04 21.78 28.90
CA ARG A 43 43.42 22.44 27.66
C ARG A 43 42.25 22.37 26.67
N LYS A 44 41.49 23.45 26.54
CA LYS A 44 40.54 23.63 25.44
C LYS A 44 41.34 23.72 24.14
N PHE A 45 40.99 22.90 23.15
CA PHE A 45 41.50 23.09 21.80
C PHE A 45 41.12 24.50 21.34
N ARG A 46 42.08 25.21 20.74
CA ARG A 46 41.75 26.45 20.02
C ARG A 46 40.87 26.01 18.85
N ASN A 47 39.63 26.48 18.85
CA ASN A 47 38.72 26.24 17.75
C ASN A 47 39.36 26.87 16.50
N TYR A 48 39.81 26.05 15.56
CA TYR A 48 40.25 26.54 14.26
C TYR A 48 39.00 26.64 13.40
N GLU A 49 38.53 27.86 13.16
CA GLU A 49 37.64 28.07 12.02
C GLU A 49 38.48 27.85 10.76
N THR A 50 38.02 26.95 9.89
CA THR A 50 38.62 26.78 8.56
C THR A 50 38.51 28.11 7.83
N SER A 51 39.62 28.61 7.30
CA SER A 51 39.72 29.94 6.69
C SER A 51 38.81 30.17 5.47
N SER A 52 38.20 29.12 4.93
CA SER A 52 37.26 29.19 3.82
C SER A 52 35.87 28.73 4.24
N ASP A 53 34.88 29.54 3.91
CA ASP A 53 33.45 29.32 4.13
C ASP A 53 32.94 28.02 3.48
N THR A 54 33.59 27.59 2.38
CA THR A 54 33.25 26.41 1.58
C THR A 54 33.54 25.06 2.23
N LEU A 55 34.28 25.02 3.34
CA LEU A 55 34.60 23.78 4.07
C LEU A 55 33.75 23.61 5.32
N ARG A 56 32.81 24.53 5.58
CA ARG A 56 31.79 24.33 6.60
C ARG A 56 30.88 23.19 6.12
N PRO A 57 30.62 22.15 6.95
CA PRO A 57 29.62 21.17 6.59
C PRO A 57 28.31 21.92 6.36
N HIS A 58 27.67 21.72 5.19
CA HIS A 58 26.37 22.30 4.91
C HIS A 58 25.41 21.89 6.03
N THR A 59 25.08 22.83 6.90
CA THR A 59 24.16 22.65 8.03
C THR A 59 22.71 22.61 7.58
N ASP A 60 22.48 23.07 6.36
CA ASP A 60 21.18 23.11 5.73
C ASP A 60 21.05 21.83 4.91
N GLN A 61 20.66 20.75 5.58
CA GLN A 61 20.14 19.57 4.89
C GLN A 61 18.83 20.00 4.24
N ASP A 62 18.86 20.30 2.95
CA ASP A 62 17.64 20.47 2.16
C ASP A 62 16.71 19.27 2.41
N SER A 63 15.40 19.51 2.45
CA SER A 63 14.40 18.46 2.71
C SER A 63 14.66 17.27 1.78
N THR A 64 15.17 16.19 2.36
CA THR A 64 15.50 14.97 1.61
C THR A 64 14.23 14.15 1.44
N VAL A 65 14.11 13.42 0.32
CA VAL A 65 12.95 12.56 0.01
C VAL A 65 12.54 11.65 1.18
N GLU A 66 13.51 11.18 1.97
CA GLU A 66 13.26 10.37 3.17
C GLU A 66 12.38 11.07 4.22
N THR A 67 12.53 12.40 4.37
CA THR A 67 11.72 13.20 5.29
C THR A 67 10.28 13.37 4.80
N GLU A 68 10.08 13.40 3.48
CA GLU A 68 8.76 13.51 2.84
C GLU A 68 8.00 12.18 2.91
N VAL A 69 8.70 11.06 2.67
CA VAL A 69 8.13 9.71 2.66
C VAL A 69 7.82 9.18 4.06
N HIS A 70 8.48 9.71 5.10
CA HIS A 70 8.26 9.31 6.49
C HIS A 70 6.77 9.30 6.88
N ASN A 71 6.02 10.33 6.47
CA ASN A 71 4.60 10.48 6.84
C ASN A 71 3.65 9.61 5.99
N ILE A 72 4.06 9.24 4.78
CA ILE A 72 3.25 8.40 3.88
C ILE A 72 3.08 7.00 4.47
N THR A 73 4.13 6.47 5.10
CA THR A 73 4.07 5.13 5.73
C THR A 73 3.04 5.07 6.86
N ALA A 74 2.98 6.11 7.69
CA ALA A 74 1.98 6.24 8.76
C ALA A 74 0.55 6.40 8.21
N GLN A 75 0.37 7.20 7.16
CA GLN A 75 -0.93 7.38 6.51
C GLN A 75 -1.46 6.09 5.89
N VAL A 76 -0.62 5.33 5.19
CA VAL A 76 -1.00 4.04 4.58
C VAL A 76 -1.42 3.03 5.63
N LEU A 77 -0.72 3.00 6.78
CA LEU A 77 -1.07 2.11 7.89
C LEU A 77 -2.43 2.49 8.49
N GLU A 78 -2.66 3.78 8.75
CA GLU A 78 -3.93 4.27 9.28
C GLU A 78 -5.10 4.04 8.30
N GLU A 79 -4.88 4.22 6.99
CA GLU A 79 -5.86 3.89 5.95
C GLU A 79 -6.17 2.39 5.88
N ALA A 80 -5.16 1.53 6.04
CA ALA A 80 -5.34 0.09 6.07
C ALA A 80 -6.13 -0.34 7.31
N GLU A 81 -5.84 0.23 8.47
CA GLU A 81 -6.59 0.01 9.71
C GLU A 81 -8.05 0.47 9.58
N LYS A 82 -8.29 1.63 8.96
CA LYS A 82 -9.66 2.12 8.67
C LYS A 82 -10.43 1.18 7.74
N LYS A 83 -9.81 0.68 6.67
CA LYS A 83 -10.42 -0.31 5.75
C LYS A 83 -10.67 -1.68 6.41
N GLN A 84 -9.91 -2.03 7.44
CA GLN A 84 -10.14 -3.25 8.23
C GLN A 84 -11.22 -3.05 9.29
N GLN A 85 -11.36 -1.84 9.83
CA GLN A 85 -12.38 -1.45 10.81
C GLN A 85 -13.73 -1.14 10.19
N GLU A 86 -13.78 -0.74 8.91
CA GLU A 86 -15.02 -0.80 8.13
C GLU A 86 -15.49 -2.27 8.13
N GLU A 87 -16.49 -2.54 8.97
CA GLU A 87 -17.11 -3.84 9.09
C GLU A 87 -17.53 -4.29 7.69
N VAL A 88 -16.87 -5.35 7.20
CA VAL A 88 -17.24 -5.96 5.93
C VAL A 88 -18.71 -6.33 6.03
N ASP A 89 -19.56 -5.65 5.27
CA ASP A 89 -21.00 -5.87 5.31
C ASP A 89 -21.32 -7.30 4.81
N LEU A 90 -21.61 -8.19 5.76
CA LEU A 90 -21.95 -9.59 5.51
C LEU A 90 -23.14 -9.74 4.53
N PHE A 91 -24.01 -8.72 4.42
CA PHE A 91 -25.16 -8.75 3.53
C PHE A 91 -24.80 -8.51 2.06
N ASN A 92 -23.67 -7.84 1.78
CA ASN A 92 -23.17 -7.64 0.42
C ASN A 92 -22.25 -8.78 -0.05
N LEU A 93 -21.65 -9.53 0.88
CA LEU A 93 -20.74 -10.64 0.58
C LEU A 93 -21.49 -11.97 0.35
N ALA A 94 -22.72 -12.09 0.87
CA ALA A 94 -23.53 -13.28 0.66
C ALA A 94 -24.04 -13.36 -0.81
N PRO A 95 -24.08 -14.57 -1.41
CA PRO A 95 -24.69 -14.75 -2.72
C PRO A 95 -26.19 -14.43 -2.65
N LYS A 96 -26.60 -13.30 -3.24
CA LYS A 96 -27.96 -12.72 -3.17
C LYS A 96 -29.11 -13.62 -3.63
N LYS A 97 -28.85 -14.76 -4.31
CA LYS A 97 -29.91 -15.52 -4.99
C LYS A 97 -30.00 -16.95 -4.41
N PRO A 98 -30.89 -17.22 -3.44
CA PRO A 98 -31.07 -18.57 -2.88
C PRO A 98 -31.74 -19.55 -3.86
N ASN A 99 -32.53 -19.07 -4.83
CA ASN A 99 -33.40 -19.91 -5.69
C ASN A 99 -32.88 -20.09 -7.14
N TRP A 100 -31.68 -19.57 -7.44
CA TRP A 100 -31.08 -19.62 -8.78
C TRP A 100 -30.76 -21.04 -9.26
N ASP A 101 -30.33 -21.87 -8.32
CA ASP A 101 -30.03 -23.28 -8.54
C ASP A 101 -31.30 -24.05 -8.89
N LEU A 102 -32.41 -23.70 -8.22
CA LEU A 102 -33.71 -24.29 -8.51
C LEU A 102 -34.21 -23.93 -9.91
N LYS A 103 -34.12 -22.65 -10.32
CA LYS A 103 -34.53 -22.24 -11.68
C LYS A 103 -33.73 -23.02 -12.74
N ARG A 104 -32.40 -23.08 -12.62
CA ARG A 104 -31.53 -23.80 -13.55
C ARG A 104 -31.84 -25.29 -13.63
N ASP A 105 -31.99 -25.95 -12.48
CA ASP A 105 -32.17 -27.40 -12.41
C ASP A 105 -33.59 -27.83 -12.82
N VAL A 106 -34.60 -26.98 -12.60
CA VAL A 106 -35.97 -27.18 -13.07
C VAL A 106 -36.10 -26.90 -14.55
N GLU A 107 -35.46 -25.85 -15.09
CA GLU A 107 -35.51 -25.48 -16.50
C GLU A 107 -35.01 -26.62 -17.40
N LYS A 108 -33.91 -27.28 -17.03
CA LYS A 108 -33.39 -28.46 -17.76
C LYS A 108 -34.39 -29.62 -17.82
N LYS A 109 -35.18 -29.81 -16.75
CA LYS A 109 -36.21 -30.86 -16.69
C LYS A 109 -37.44 -30.46 -17.51
N LEU A 110 -37.87 -29.20 -17.42
CA LEU A 110 -38.97 -28.65 -18.19
C LEU A 110 -38.68 -28.68 -19.70
N ALA A 111 -37.47 -28.32 -20.14
CA ALA A 111 -37.10 -28.38 -21.56
C ALA A 111 -37.22 -29.80 -22.15
N ARG A 112 -36.86 -30.83 -21.38
CA ARG A 112 -37.02 -32.24 -21.79
C ARG A 112 -38.49 -32.66 -21.84
N LEU A 113 -39.28 -32.20 -20.88
CA LEU A 113 -40.70 -32.52 -20.79
C LEU A 113 -41.48 -31.82 -21.90
N ASP A 114 -41.24 -30.53 -22.12
CA ASP A 114 -41.88 -29.70 -23.14
C ASP A 114 -41.70 -30.29 -24.55
N ARG A 115 -40.49 -30.72 -24.90
CA ARG A 115 -40.25 -31.43 -26.17
C ARG A 115 -41.11 -32.69 -26.32
N ARG A 116 -41.29 -33.46 -25.25
CA ARG A 116 -42.14 -34.67 -25.26
C ARG A 116 -43.62 -34.31 -25.34
N THR A 117 -44.04 -33.29 -24.62
CA THR A 117 -45.42 -32.78 -24.64
C THR A 117 -45.79 -32.28 -26.03
N GLN A 118 -44.94 -31.47 -26.67
CA GLN A 118 -45.16 -31.01 -28.05
C GLN A 118 -45.23 -32.17 -29.04
N THR A 119 -44.39 -33.19 -28.88
CA THR A 119 -44.42 -34.41 -29.71
C THR A 119 -45.74 -35.17 -29.52
N ALA A 120 -46.17 -35.39 -28.27
CA ALA A 120 -47.42 -36.07 -27.95
C ALA A 120 -48.65 -35.29 -28.45
N VAL A 121 -48.64 -33.96 -28.30
CA VAL A 121 -49.69 -33.07 -28.84
C VAL A 121 -49.75 -33.20 -30.36
N ALA A 122 -48.61 -33.15 -31.05
CA ALA A 122 -48.56 -33.31 -32.51
C ALA A 122 -49.07 -34.69 -32.96
N GLU A 123 -48.75 -35.77 -32.24
CA GLU A 123 -49.26 -37.11 -32.52
C GLU A 123 -50.76 -37.24 -32.31
N LEU A 124 -51.29 -36.70 -31.20
CA LEU A 124 -52.74 -36.67 -30.94
C LEU A 124 -53.49 -35.88 -32.02
N ILE A 125 -52.91 -34.79 -32.50
CA ILE A 125 -53.48 -34.02 -33.62
C ILE A 125 -53.47 -34.86 -34.91
N ARG A 126 -52.38 -35.55 -35.24
CA ARG A 126 -52.33 -36.45 -36.41
C ARG A 126 -53.39 -37.55 -36.34
N ILE A 127 -53.57 -38.18 -35.18
CA ILE A 127 -54.58 -39.22 -34.97
C ILE A 127 -55.99 -38.66 -35.15
N ARG A 128 -56.28 -37.49 -34.54
CA ARG A 128 -57.59 -36.83 -34.68
C ARG A 128 -57.90 -36.44 -36.12
N LEU A 129 -56.95 -35.83 -36.83
CA LEU A 129 -57.15 -35.42 -38.23
C LEU A 129 -57.35 -36.62 -39.16
N LYS A 130 -56.69 -37.76 -38.88
CA LYS A 130 -56.91 -39.00 -39.64
C LYS A 130 -58.30 -39.60 -39.42
N GLY A 131 -58.89 -39.42 -38.24
CA GLY A 131 -60.25 -39.85 -37.92
C GLY A 131 -61.35 -38.89 -38.37
N GLU A 132 -61.02 -37.61 -38.59
CA GLU A 132 -61.95 -36.53 -38.91
C GLU A 132 -61.51 -35.80 -40.19
N SER A 133 -61.58 -36.48 -41.34
CA SER A 133 -61.11 -35.97 -42.64
C SER A 133 -61.81 -34.70 -43.12
N ASP A 134 -63.01 -34.40 -42.59
CA ASP A 134 -63.92 -33.42 -43.19
C ASP A 134 -63.88 -32.02 -42.52
N LYS A 135 -63.23 -31.88 -41.34
CA LYS A 135 -63.15 -30.61 -40.57
C LYS A 135 -61.74 -29.98 -40.54
N THR A 136 -60.85 -30.45 -41.41
CA THR A 136 -59.39 -30.32 -41.31
C THR A 136 -58.82 -28.91 -41.50
N ALA A 137 -59.48 -28.04 -42.28
CA ALA A 137 -58.96 -26.71 -42.62
C ALA A 137 -58.98 -25.70 -41.45
N ASN A 138 -59.99 -25.77 -40.57
CA ASN A 138 -60.13 -24.81 -39.45
C ASN A 138 -59.23 -25.18 -38.26
N LEU A 139 -58.90 -26.47 -38.09
CA LEU A 139 -58.12 -26.95 -36.94
C LEU A 139 -56.62 -26.66 -37.08
N ALA A 140 -56.08 -26.70 -38.30
CA ALA A 140 -54.66 -26.45 -38.53
C ALA A 140 -54.25 -25.00 -38.16
N GLY A 141 -55.10 -24.02 -38.47
CA GLY A 141 -54.88 -22.61 -38.11
C GLY A 141 -54.92 -22.36 -36.59
N VAL A 142 -55.85 -23.01 -35.88
CA VAL A 142 -55.97 -22.89 -34.42
C VAL A 142 -54.77 -23.52 -33.69
N VAL A 143 -54.28 -24.66 -34.18
CA VAL A 143 -53.08 -25.32 -33.62
C VAL A 143 -51.83 -24.46 -33.81
N ALA A 144 -51.63 -23.87 -34.98
CA ALA A 144 -50.48 -23.00 -35.24
C ALA A 144 -50.47 -21.78 -34.32
N ASN A 145 -51.64 -21.17 -34.10
CA ASN A 145 -51.78 -20.02 -33.23
C ASN A 145 -51.57 -20.37 -31.74
N ALA A 146 -52.08 -21.53 -31.29
CA ALA A 146 -51.88 -22.00 -29.92
C ALA A 146 -50.40 -22.30 -29.58
N VAL A 147 -49.65 -22.86 -30.54
CA VAL A 147 -48.21 -23.11 -30.37
C VAL A 147 -47.41 -21.81 -30.29
N GLN A 148 -47.81 -20.77 -31.03
CA GLN A 148 -47.16 -19.45 -30.95
C GLN A 148 -47.41 -18.77 -29.60
N VAL A 149 -48.64 -18.85 -29.06
CA VAL A 149 -48.99 -18.27 -27.76
C VAL A 149 -48.25 -18.95 -26.60
N GLN A 150 -48.03 -20.27 -26.66
CA GLN A 150 -47.24 -20.99 -25.64
C GLN A 150 -45.77 -20.61 -25.66
N LYS A 151 -45.23 -20.24 -26.84
CA LYS A 151 -43.84 -19.83 -26.98
C LYS A 151 -43.59 -18.40 -26.51
N SER A 152 -44.56 -17.49 -26.71
CA SER A 152 -44.44 -16.09 -26.26
C SER A 152 -44.55 -15.96 -24.73
N GLY A 153 -45.40 -16.75 -24.08
CA GLY A 153 -45.55 -16.71 -22.61
C GLY A 153 -44.32 -17.18 -21.82
N ALA A 154 -43.36 -17.84 -22.46
CA ALA A 154 -42.11 -18.30 -21.83
C ALA A 154 -40.98 -17.25 -21.87
N GLN A 155 -41.11 -16.18 -22.67
CA GLN A 155 -40.04 -15.20 -22.89
C GLN A 155 -40.23 -13.89 -22.09
N GLU A 156 -41.29 -13.78 -21.30
CA GLU A 156 -41.71 -12.51 -20.67
C GLU A 156 -41.54 -12.47 -19.14
N MET A 157 -40.67 -13.30 -18.55
CA MET A 157 -40.42 -13.34 -17.09
C MET A 157 -38.93 -13.26 -16.71
N ASP A 158 -38.15 -12.45 -17.41
CA ASP A 158 -36.73 -12.24 -17.10
C ASP A 158 -36.36 -10.79 -16.68
N ASP A 159 -37.31 -9.86 -16.54
CA ASP A 159 -36.99 -8.43 -16.32
C ASP A 159 -37.58 -7.74 -15.08
N ASP A 160 -38.24 -8.44 -14.13
CA ASP A 160 -38.81 -7.75 -12.96
C ASP A 160 -38.33 -8.30 -11.58
N GLU A 161 -37.73 -7.37 -10.84
CA GLU A 161 -37.66 -7.19 -9.37
C GLU A 161 -36.29 -7.29 -8.66
N GLU A 162 -36.09 -6.27 -7.81
CA GLU A 162 -34.90 -5.81 -7.05
C GLU A 162 -34.17 -6.86 -6.19
#